data_AF-A0A838PQ74-F1
#
_entry.id   AF-A0A838PQ74-F1
#
_cell.length_a   1.000
_cell.length_b   1.000
_cell.length_c   1.000
_cell.angle_alpha   90.00
_cell.angle_beta   90.00
_cell.angle_gamma   90.00
#
_symmetry.space_group_name_H-M   'P 1'
#
loop_
_entity.id
_entity.type
_entity.pdbx_description
1 polymer ?
#
loop_
_entity_poly.entity_id
_entity_poly.type
_entity_poly.pdbx_seq_one_letter_code
_entity_poly.pdbx_strand_id
1 'polypeptide(L)' 'MAIHLTPTELAREIGMHRREVITRCMQLGVPIFQGRIDKTLFVTSLRDSQRRREPLKV' A
#
# COMPACT_ATOMS: atom_id res chain seq x y z
N MET A 1 -12.98 3.40 -10.00
CA MET A 1 -12.76 4.76 -9.45
C MET A 1 -11.51 4.74 -8.58
N ALA A 2 -10.64 5.74 -8.72
CA ALA A 2 -9.44 5.88 -7.90
C ALA A 2 -9.81 6.59 -6.58
N ILE A 3 -9.65 5.89 -5.45
CA ILE A 3 -9.92 6.46 -4.12
C ILE A 3 -8.56 6.89 -3.55
N HIS A 4 -8.37 8.21 -3.43
CA HIS A 4 -7.14 8.80 -2.92
C HIS A 4 -7.30 9.17 -1.45
N LEU A 5 -6.50 8.55 -0.61
CA LEU A 5 -6.59 8.66 0.85
C LEU A 5 -5.29 9.22 1.41
N THR A 6 -5.39 9.99 2.48
CA THR A 6 -4.21 10.30 3.29
C THR A 6 -3.64 9.02 3.91
N PRO A 7 -2.36 8.99 4.30
CA PRO A 7 -1.79 7.84 5.00
C PRO A 7 -2.58 7.40 6.24
N THR A 8 -3.22 8.35 6.95
CA THR A 8 -4.05 8.05 8.13
C THR A 8 -5.38 7.40 7.77
N GLU A 9 -6.05 7.88 6.73
CA GLU A 9 -7.30 7.30 6.24
C GLU A 9 -7.07 5.90 5.69
N LEU A 10 -6.04 5.73 4.84
CA LEU A 10 -5.68 4.44 4.27
C LEU A 10 -5.32 3.42 5.37
N ALA A 11 -4.50 3.84 6.34
CA ALA A 11 -4.13 3.05 7.51
C ALA A 11 -5.36 2.50 8.25
N ARG A 12 -6.33 3.39 8.56
CA ARG A 12 -7.58 3.01 9.21
C ARG A 12 -8.38 2.01 8.37
N GLU A 13 -8.47 2.27 7.08
CA GLU A 13 -9.30 1.47 6.18
C GLU A 13 -8.79 0.04 5.97
N ILE A 14 -7.47 -0.15 5.96
CA ILE A 14 -6.87 -1.48 5.73
C ILE A 14 -6.38 -2.18 7.01
N GLY A 15 -6.58 -1.57 8.19
CA GLY A 15 -6.13 -2.11 9.46
C GLY A 15 -4.60 -2.12 9.63
N MET A 16 -3.92 -1.09 9.13
CA MET A 16 -2.46 -0.94 9.19
C MET A 16 -2.08 0.32 9.96
N HIS A 17 -0.91 0.35 10.61
CA HIS A 17 -0.43 1.59 11.23
C HIS A 17 -0.01 2.62 10.17
N ARG A 18 -0.29 3.92 10.41
CA ARG A 18 0.13 5.03 9.51
C ARG A 18 1.61 4.97 9.12
N ARG A 19 2.49 4.70 10.08
CA ARG A 19 3.93 4.61 9.82
C ARG A 19 4.27 3.43 8.92
N GLU A 20 3.58 2.31 9.07
CA GLU A 20 3.76 1.16 8.19
C GLU A 20 3.27 1.48 6.78
N VAL A 21 2.12 2.14 6.60
CA VAL A 21 1.63 2.58 5.28
C VAL A 21 2.70 3.41 4.55
N ILE A 22 3.27 4.41 5.22
CA ILE A 22 4.31 5.27 4.63
C ILE A 22 5.55 4.46 4.25
N THR A 23 6.03 3.60 5.16
CA THR A 23 7.19 2.74 4.89
C THR A 23 6.93 1.81 3.70
N ARG A 24 5.74 1.22 3.60
CA ARG A 24 5.34 0.35 2.49
C ARG A 24 5.26 1.11 1.18
N CYS A 25 4.75 2.35 1.18
CA CYS A 25 4.77 3.20 -0.02
C CYS A 25 6.19 3.37 -0.56
N MET A 26 7.14 3.69 0.32
CA MET A 26 8.55 3.84 -0.06
C MET A 26 9.16 2.53 -0.58
N GLN A 27 8.89 1.40 0.10
CA GLN A 27 9.43 0.09 -0.28
C GLN A 27 8.86 -0.46 -1.59
N LEU A 28 7.58 -0.17 -1.86
CA LEU A 28 6.85 -0.72 -3.02
C LEU A 28 6.81 0.24 -4.20
N GLY A 29 7.41 1.43 -4.08
CA GLY A 29 7.38 2.46 -5.13
C GLY A 29 5.99 3.06 -5.36
N VAL A 30 5.11 3.04 -4.34
CA VAL A 30 3.78 3.65 -4.44
C VAL A 30 3.90 5.15 -4.13
N PRO A 31 3.49 6.04 -5.05
CA PRO A 31 3.66 7.47 -4.87
C PRO A 31 2.75 8.03 -3.76
N ILE A 32 3.29 8.97 -3.00
CA ILE A 32 2.54 9.85 -2.10
C ILE A 32 2.50 11.23 -2.76
N PHE A 33 1.39 11.57 -3.38
CA PHE A 33 1.22 12.85 -4.09
C PHE A 33 0.34 13.79 -3.27
N GLN A 34 0.87 14.96 -2.91
CA GLN A 34 0.16 15.95 -2.08
C GLN A 34 -0.43 15.33 -0.79
N GLY A 35 0.32 14.43 -0.16
CA GLY A 35 -0.10 13.74 1.06
C GLY A 35 -1.20 12.69 0.86
N ARG A 36 -1.46 12.25 -0.38
CA ARG A 36 -2.46 11.24 -0.72
C ARG A 36 -1.86 10.05 -1.46
N ILE A 37 -2.52 8.91 -1.31
CA ILE A 37 -2.15 7.60 -1.84
C ILE A 37 -3.37 7.03 -2.55
N ASP A 38 -3.20 6.52 -3.77
CA ASP A 38 -4.24 5.73 -4.41
C ASP A 38 -4.39 4.36 -3.72
N LYS A 39 -5.57 4.11 -3.16
CA LYS A 39 -5.87 2.88 -2.42
C LYS A 39 -5.69 1.63 -3.28
N THR A 40 -6.17 1.67 -4.52
CA THR A 40 -6.17 0.49 -5.40
C THR A 40 -4.74 0.10 -5.75
N LEU A 41 -3.92 1.08 -6.10
CA LEU A 41 -2.50 0.89 -6.38
C LEU A 41 -1.79 0.32 -5.15
N PHE A 42 -1.98 0.93 -3.97
CA PHE A 42 -1.35 0.47 -2.74
C PHE A 42 -1.71 -0.99 -2.39
N VAL A 43 -2.99 -1.34 -2.41
CA VAL A 43 -3.47 -2.70 -2.11
C VAL A 43 -2.98 -3.71 -3.16
N THR A 44 -2.92 -3.31 -4.43
CA THR A 44 -2.40 -4.17 -5.51
C THR A 44 -0.90 -4.43 -5.31
N SER A 45 -0.12 -3.37 -5.07
CA SER A 45 1.32 -3.48 -4.80
C SER A 45 1.62 -4.33 -3.56
N LEU A 46 0.80 -4.22 -2.49
CA LEU A 46 0.93 -5.08 -1.32
C LEU A 46 0.73 -6.56 -1.66
N ARG A 47 -0.36 -6.90 -2.36
CA ARG A 47 -0.67 -8.27 -2.77
C ARG A 47 0.42 -8.87 -3.66
N ASP A 48 0.92 -8.08 -4.61
CA ASP A 48 1.99 -8.53 -5.50
C ASP A 48 3.32 -8.71 -4.75
N SER A 49 3.60 -7.87 -3.77
CA SER A 49 4.77 -8.04 -2.90
C SER A 49 4.70 -9.32 -2.06
N GLN A 50 3.50 -9.72 -1.64
CA GLN A 50 3.29 -10.97 -0.91
C GLN A 50 3.44 -12.19 -1.82
N ARG A 51 2.86 -12.15 -3.03
CA ARG A 51 3.03 -13.22 -4.03
C ARG A 51 4.49 -13.48 -4.37
N ARG A 52 5.29 -12.42 -4.54
CA ARG A 52 6.73 -12.54 -4.84
C ARG A 52 7.54 -13.15 -3.69
N ARG A 53 7.02 -13.09 -2.45
CA ARG A 53 7.67 -13.65 -1.26
C ARG A 53 7.30 -15.11 -1.01
N GLU A 54 6.24 -15.62 -1.64
CA GLU A 54 5.92 -17.04 -1.56
C GLU A 54 6.84 -17.82 -2.52
N PRO A 55 7.65 -18.78 -2.03
CA PRO A 55 8.37 -19.68 -2.92
C PRO A 55 7.34 -20.48 -3.71
N LEU A 56 7.56 -20.61 -5.03
CA LEU A 56 6.80 -21.51 -5.90
C LEU A 56 6.73 -22.88 -5.22
N LYS A 57 5.55 -23.25 -4.70
CA LYS A 57 5.28 -24.63 -4.32
C LYS A 57 5.18 -25.43 -5.61
N VAL A 58 6.30 -26.00 -6.03
CA VAL A 58 6.40 -26.99 -7.12
C VAL A 58 5.96 -28.35 -6.61
#